data_AF-A0AAE4T0V8-F1
#
_entry.id   AF-A0AAE4T0V8-F1
#
_cell.length_a   1.000
_cell.length_b   1.000
_cell.length_c   1.000
_cell.angle_alpha   90.00
_cell.angle_beta   90.00
_cell.angle_gamma   90.00
#
_symmetry.space_group_name_H-M   'P 1'
#
loop_
_entity.id
_entity.type
_entity.pdbx_description
1 polymer ?
#
loop_
_entity_poly.entity_id
_entity_poly.type
_entity_poly.pdbx_seq_one_letter_code
_entity_poly.pdbx_strand_id
1 'polypeptide(L)'
;MEKLDKVIKEFNKLHGREAEVKVREITGEEVILEFEGSFCATCGLYDYFDDIKWEAMEFGLNIEPVEVLKAEEDDFEHGRYVVKYRLLGDK
;
A
#
# COMPACT_ATOMS: atom_id res chain seq x y z
N MET A 1 -10.46 1.59 -12.00
CA MET A 1 -10.61 2.30 -10.71
C MET A 1 -11.36 1.45 -9.67
N GLU A 2 -12.49 0.81 -10.03
CA GLU A 2 -13.25 -0.06 -9.10
C GLU A 2 -12.44 -1.22 -8.49
N LYS A 3 -11.52 -1.83 -9.25
CA LYS A 3 -10.66 -2.91 -8.73
C LYS A 3 -9.74 -2.42 -7.61
N LEU A 4 -9.06 -1.28 -7.81
CA LEU A 4 -8.14 -0.73 -6.81
C LEU A 4 -8.89 -0.35 -5.52
N ASP A 5 -10.08 0.22 -5.62
CA ASP A 5 -10.92 0.49 -4.44
C ASP A 5 -11.23 -0.79 -3.64
N LYS A 6 -11.49 -1.92 -4.32
CA LYS A 6 -11.69 -3.22 -3.67
C LYS A 6 -10.43 -3.71 -2.97
N VAL A 7 -9.28 -3.60 -3.62
CA VAL A 7 -7.97 -3.97 -3.03
C VAL A 7 -7.74 -3.19 -1.73
N ILE A 8 -7.93 -1.87 -1.78
CA ILE A 8 -7.74 -0.99 -0.62
C ILE A 8 -8.70 -1.33 0.51
N LYS A 9 -9.96 -1.63 0.18
CA LYS A 9 -10.95 -2.06 1.17
C LYS A 9 -10.61 -3.41 1.80
N GLU A 10 -10.15 -4.38 1.02
CA GLU A 10 -9.81 -5.70 1.54
C GLU A 10 -8.55 -5.64 2.40
N PHE A 11 -7.51 -4.91 1.95
CA PHE A 11 -6.32 -4.64 2.76
C PHE A 11 -6.69 -4.00 4.10
N ASN A 12 -7.47 -2.91 4.09
CA ASN A 12 -7.88 -2.24 5.33
C ASN A 12 -8.77 -3.11 6.22
N LYS A 13 -9.53 -4.04 5.65
CA LYS A 13 -10.33 -4.99 6.42
C LYS A 13 -9.47 -6.05 7.10
N LEU A 14 -8.38 -6.49 6.46
CA LEU A 14 -7.46 -7.49 6.97
C LEU A 14 -6.43 -6.88 7.95
N HIS A 15 -5.85 -5.74 7.59
CA HIS A 15 -4.70 -5.13 8.27
C HIS A 15 -5.03 -3.82 9.00
N GLY A 16 -6.22 -3.24 8.84
CA GLY A 16 -6.57 -1.89 9.34
C GLY A 16 -6.55 -1.69 10.86
N ARG A 17 -6.23 -2.74 11.65
CA ARG A 17 -5.91 -2.59 13.08
C ARG A 17 -4.47 -2.11 13.31
N GLU A 18 -3.57 -2.43 12.39
CA GLU A 18 -2.14 -2.16 12.47
C GLU A 18 -1.70 -1.16 11.39
N ALA A 19 -2.22 -1.31 10.17
CA ALA A 19 -1.89 -0.51 9.00
C ALA A 19 -3.13 -0.23 8.15
N GLU A 20 -3.39 1.04 7.90
CA GLU A 20 -4.37 1.51 6.94
C GLU A 20 -3.67 2.02 5.68
N VAL A 21 -4.31 1.80 4.52
CA VAL A 21 -3.84 2.27 3.21
C VAL A 21 -4.90 3.14 2.53
N LYS A 22 -4.44 4.22 1.89
CA LYS A 22 -5.28 5.17 1.16
C LYS A 22 -4.64 5.51 -0.18
N VAL A 23 -5.46 5.70 -1.21
CA VAL A 23 -4.98 6.17 -2.52
C VAL A 23 -4.77 7.67 -2.46
N ARG A 24 -3.55 8.13 -2.71
CA ARG A 24 -3.21 9.55 -2.82
C ARG A 24 -3.40 10.07 -4.23
N GLU A 25 -2.88 9.33 -5.20
CA GLU A 25 -2.88 9.75 -6.60
C GLU A 25 -2.87 8.54 -7.53
N ILE A 26 -3.48 8.69 -8.70
CA ILE A 26 -3.40 7.71 -9.79
C ILE A 26 -3.03 8.47 -11.05
N THR A 27 -1.93 8.09 -11.69
CA THR A 27 -1.42 8.76 -12.89
C THR A 27 -1.00 7.71 -13.92
N GLY A 28 -1.85 7.48 -14.93
CA GLY A 28 -1.55 6.52 -15.99
C GLY A 28 -1.35 5.10 -15.45
N GLU A 29 -0.11 4.62 -15.52
CA GLU A 29 0.32 3.29 -15.01
C GLU A 29 0.88 3.36 -13.58
N GLU A 30 0.75 4.49 -12.89
CA GLU A 30 1.33 4.72 -11.57
C GLU A 30 0.24 5.00 -10.54
N VAL A 31 0.41 4.44 -9.34
CA VAL A 31 -0.49 4.69 -8.20
C VAL A 31 0.36 5.04 -7.00
N ILE A 32 0.01 6.14 -6.35
CA ILE A 32 0.63 6.55 -5.10
C ILE A 32 -0.29 6.14 -3.96
N LEU A 33 0.21 5.29 -3.08
CA LEU A 33 -0.48 4.81 -1.90
C LEU A 33 0.17 5.41 -0.65
N GLU A 34 -0.66 5.77 0.31
CA GLU A 34 -0.23 6.18 1.65
C GLU A 34 -0.62 5.10 2.64
N PHE A 35 0.37 4.61 3.36
CA PHE A 35 0.23 3.70 4.48
C PHE A 35 0.38 4.50 5.77
N GLU A 36 -0.50 4.27 6.72
CA GLU A 36 -0.50 4.90 8.04
C GLU A 36 -0.83 3.85 9.08
N GLY A 37 -0.11 3.83 10.18
CA GLY A 37 -0.26 2.73 11.13
C GLY A 37 0.79 2.72 12.21
N SER A 38 0.53 1.92 13.25
CA SER A 38 1.54 1.59 14.24
C SER A 38 2.43 0.49 13.69
N PHE A 39 3.32 0.87 12.78
CA PHE A 39 4.27 -0.05 12.19
C PHE A 39 5.37 -0.33 13.21
N CYS A 40 5.60 -1.60 13.54
CA CYS A 40 6.88 -1.95 14.14
C CYS A 40 7.95 -1.72 13.06
N ALA A 41 8.64 -0.56 13.10
CA ALA A 41 9.63 -0.16 12.11
C ALA A 41 10.75 -1.19 11.90
N THR A 42 10.93 -2.10 12.85
CA THR A 42 11.92 -3.19 12.83
C THR A 42 11.36 -4.55 12.39
N CYS A 43 10.04 -4.71 12.22
CA CYS A 43 9.41 -6.02 12.01
C CYS A 43 8.22 -5.94 11.04
N GLY A 44 8.50 -5.85 9.73
CA GLY A 44 7.52 -6.16 8.68
C GLY A 44 6.89 -4.99 7.92
N LEU A 45 7.46 -3.78 7.97
CA LEU A 45 6.97 -2.64 7.17
C LEU A 45 6.86 -3.00 5.67
N TYR A 46 7.91 -3.59 5.11
CA TYR A 46 7.93 -3.99 3.70
C TYR A 46 6.96 -5.13 3.40
N ASP A 47 6.62 -5.96 4.39
CA ASP A 47 5.61 -7.01 4.21
C ASP A 47 4.24 -6.38 3.91
N TYR A 48 3.87 -5.26 4.54
CA TYR A 48 2.63 -4.55 4.19
C TYR A 48 2.62 -3.98 2.77
N PHE A 49 3.79 -3.62 2.22
CA PHE A 49 3.91 -3.16 0.84
C PHE A 49 3.77 -4.31 -0.16
N ASP A 50 4.19 -5.52 0.22
CA ASP A 50 3.99 -6.74 -0.56
C ASP A 50 2.57 -7.30 -0.40
N ASP A 51 1.97 -7.22 0.78
CA ASP A 51 0.60 -7.69 1.08
C ASP A 51 -0.41 -7.03 0.16
N ILE A 52 -0.32 -5.72 -0.05
CA ILE A 52 -1.24 -5.04 -0.97
C ILE A 52 -1.11 -5.50 -2.42
N LYS A 53 0.07 -5.97 -2.83
CA LYS A 53 0.29 -6.55 -4.15
C LYS A 53 -0.39 -7.91 -4.26
N TRP A 54 -0.29 -8.75 -3.23
CA TRP A 54 -1.03 -10.02 -3.20
C TRP A 54 -2.54 -9.81 -3.28
N GLU A 55 -3.06 -8.85 -2.49
CA GLU A 55 -4.46 -8.46 -2.58
C GLU A 55 -4.82 -7.93 -3.97
N ALA A 56 -3.97 -7.10 -4.57
CA ALA A 56 -4.17 -6.62 -5.95
C ALA A 56 -4.32 -7.77 -6.96
N MET A 57 -3.47 -8.80 -6.84
CA MET A 57 -3.47 -9.96 -7.73
C MET A 57 -4.78 -10.74 -7.64
N GLU A 58 -5.36 -10.90 -6.45
CA GLU A 58 -6.67 -11.55 -6.25
C GLU A 58 -7.81 -10.83 -6.98
N PHE A 59 -7.69 -9.50 -7.15
CA PHE A 59 -8.66 -8.69 -7.91
C PHE A 59 -8.28 -8.50 -9.39
N GLY A 60 -7.25 -9.21 -9.86
CA GLY A 60 -6.75 -9.13 -11.23
C GLY A 60 -6.13 -7.77 -11.54
N LEU A 61 -5.32 -7.24 -10.62
CA LEU A 61 -4.41 -6.14 -10.80
C LEU A 61 -3.01 -6.63 -10.45
N ASN A 62 -2.01 -6.24 -11.23
CA ASN A 62 -0.62 -6.49 -10.87
C ASN A 62 0.04 -5.15 -10.58
N ILE A 63 0.48 -4.95 -9.35
CA ILE A 63 1.16 -3.73 -8.91
C ILE A 63 2.51 -4.10 -8.29
N GLU A 64 3.53 -3.30 -8.56
CA GLU A 64 4.85 -3.46 -7.92
C GLU A 64 5.25 -2.17 -7.22
N PRO A 65 5.77 -2.22 -5.99
CA PRO A 65 6.37 -1.06 -5.35
C PRO A 65 7.62 -0.64 -6.14
N VAL A 66 7.71 0.64 -6.45
CA VAL A 66 8.84 1.22 -7.22
C VAL A 66 9.72 2.06 -6.31
N GLU A 67 9.11 2.90 -5.46
CA GLU A 67 9.84 3.90 -4.69
C GLU A 67 9.04 4.33 -3.46
N VAL A 68 9.72 4.53 -2.33
CA VAL A 68 9.16 5.21 -1.16
C VAL A 68 9.39 6.71 -1.33
N LEU A 69 8.34 7.47 -1.58
CA LEU A 69 8.37 8.91 -1.81
C LEU A 69 8.51 9.72 -0.51
N LYS A 70 7.90 9.22 0.58
CA LYS A 70 7.99 9.83 1.92
C LYS A 70 7.93 8.76 3.00
N ALA A 71 8.66 9.01 4.07
CA ALA A 71 8.61 8.24 5.31
C ALA A 71 8.63 9.24 6.47
N GLU A 72 7.60 9.22 7.29
CA GLU A 72 7.48 10.00 8.52
C GLU A 72 7.24 9.00 9.66
N GLU A 73 8.14 8.98 10.64
CA GLU A 73 8.02 8.11 11.82
C GLU A 73 8.04 9.01 13.06
N ASP A 74 7.16 8.74 14.01
CA ASP A 74 7.17 9.40 15.31
C ASP A 74 7.70 8.49 16.42
N ASP A 75 8.00 9.10 17.58
CA ASP A 75 8.58 8.42 18.73
C ASP A 75 7.68 7.31 19.33
N PHE A 76 6.43 7.13 18.86
CA PHE A 76 5.45 6.15 19.34
C PHE A 76 5.22 4.97 18.39
N GLU A 77 6.20 4.64 17.54
CA GLU A 77 6.10 3.53 16.56
C GLU A 77 4.93 3.70 15.58
N HIS A 78 4.44 4.93 15.41
CA HIS A 78 3.49 5.27 14.38
C HIS A 78 4.23 5.89 13.20
N GLY A 79 3.87 5.42 12.00
CA GLY A 79 4.55 5.78 10.78
C GLY A 79 3.55 6.13 9.70
N ARG A 80 3.97 7.01 8.80
CA ARG A 80 3.28 7.30 7.56
C ARG A 80 4.25 7.18 6.40
N TYR A 81 3.90 6.32 5.46
CA TYR A 81 4.73 5.99 4.30
C TYR A 81 3.96 6.24 3.02
N VAL A 82 4.52 7.06 2.14
CA VAL A 82 3.97 7.28 0.81
C VAL A 82 4.81 6.47 -0.17
N VAL A 83 4.19 5.48 -0.80
CA VAL A 83 4.86 4.53 -1.68
C VAL A 83 4.24 4.60 -3.07
N LYS A 84 5.10 4.70 -4.06
CA LYS A 84 4.75 4.68 -5.47
C LYS A 84 4.73 3.23 -5.96
N TYR A 85 3.63 2.84 -6.57
CA TYR A 85 3.44 1.57 -7.25
C TYR A 85 3.29 1.78 -8.75
N ARG A 86 3.72 0.79 -9.52
CA ARG A 86 3.46 0.71 -10.96
C ARG A 86 2.48 -0.41 -11.24
N LEU A 87 1.41 -0.11 -12.00
CA LEU A 87 0.56 -1.11 -12.61
C LEU A 87 1.33 -1.79 -13.74
N LEU A 88 1.50 -3.10 -13.61
CA LEU A 88 1.92 -3.96 -14.70
C LEU A 88 0.64 -4.44 -15.40
N GLY A 89 0.47 -4.10 -16.68
CA GLY A 89 -0.70 -4.52 -17.45
C GLY A 89 -0.91 -6.04 -17.42
N ASP A 90 -2.16 -6.48 -17.59
CA ASP A 90 -2.53 -7.89 -17.71
C ASP A 90 -1.62 -8.59 -18.73
N LYS A 91 -0.91 -9.63 -18.30
CA LYS A 91 -0.06 -10.46 -19.16
C LYS A 91 -0.83 -11.67 -19.65
#